data_AF-A0A3M1ANY2-F1
#
_entry.id   AF-A0A3M1ANY2-F1
#
_cell.length_a   1.000
_cell.length_b   1.000
_cell.length_c   1.000
_cell.angle_alpha   90.00
_cell.angle_beta   90.00
_cell.angle_gamma   90.00
#
_symmetry.space_group_name_H-M   'P 1'
#
loop_
_entity.id
_entity.type
_entity.pdbx_description
1 polymer ?
#
loop_
_entity_poly.entity_id
_entity_poly.type
_entity_poly.pdbx_seq_one_letter_code
_entity_poly.pdbx_strand_id
1 'polypeptide(L)'
;ARVMTTMLQAVVNEGTGARLRSQFGFQYAVAGKTGTTNNNADGWFLGYTPDLAFGAWVGASQPVVRFHSTSLGQGSATALPICGYFLNRVYRNPRFKKFKESRFEQPDSSALANLDCYDYIPADSVLIDSFLRLMMLPEDSIVRARKLELADMIITSMGEEVLQYTPRFFDQDRSGGVYLPGTIRREIIRLRNIEQKEIRRENRRRRQEKRKRNLWERLFGKKRRN
;
A
#
# COMPACT_ATOMS: atom_id res chain seq x y z
N ALA A 1 -22.22 3.55 -8.28
CA ALA A 1 -22.81 3.35 -6.94
C ALA A 1 -22.22 2.13 -6.20
N ARG A 2 -22.16 0.93 -6.82
CA ARG A 2 -21.72 -0.34 -6.20
C ARG A 2 -20.36 -0.29 -5.47
N VAL A 3 -19.38 0.38 -6.06
CA VAL A 3 -18.07 0.63 -5.44
C VAL A 3 -18.19 1.35 -4.09
N MET A 4 -18.93 2.46 -4.04
CA MET A 4 -19.14 3.22 -2.81
C MET A 4 -19.88 2.40 -1.75
N THR A 5 -20.84 1.58 -2.16
CA THR A 5 -21.51 0.65 -1.25
C THR A 5 -20.52 -0.32 -0.61
N THR A 6 -19.60 -0.88 -1.41
CA THR A 6 -18.56 -1.79 -0.90
C THR A 6 -17.66 -1.09 0.13
N MET A 7 -17.23 0.14 -0.15
CA MET A 7 -16.45 0.95 0.80
C MET A 7 -17.22 1.24 2.10
N LEU A 8 -18.52 1.53 2.00
CA LEU A 8 -19.38 1.77 3.16
C LEU A 8 -19.73 0.49 3.93
N GLN A 9 -19.71 -0.68 3.29
CA GLN A 9 -19.79 -1.98 3.98
C GLN A 9 -18.53 -2.22 4.81
N ALA A 10 -17.34 -1.85 4.30
CA ALA A 10 -16.08 -1.95 5.04
C ALA A 10 -16.13 -1.13 6.35
N VAL A 11 -16.67 0.10 6.31
CA VAL A 11 -16.84 0.90 7.54
C VAL A 11 -17.62 0.16 8.64
N VAL A 12 -18.63 -0.62 8.26
CA VAL A 12 -19.47 -1.39 9.20
C VAL A 12 -18.84 -2.72 9.60
N ASN A 13 -18.04 -3.34 8.73
CA ASN A 13 -17.45 -4.65 9.00
C ASN A 13 -16.12 -4.56 9.76
N GLU A 14 -15.29 -3.57 9.45
CA GLU A 14 -13.93 -3.43 10.01
C GLU A 14 -13.62 -2.01 10.51
N GLY A 15 -14.39 -1.00 10.09
CA GLY A 15 -14.15 0.39 10.44
C GLY A 15 -14.87 0.89 11.70
N THR A 16 -15.08 2.19 11.76
CA THR A 16 -15.72 2.89 12.90
C THR A 16 -17.16 2.46 13.17
N GLY A 17 -17.82 1.79 12.22
CA GLY A 17 -19.16 1.21 12.38
C GLY A 17 -19.16 -0.23 12.91
N ALA A 18 -18.00 -0.84 13.16
CA ALA A 18 -17.86 -2.25 13.55
C ALA A 18 -18.70 -2.67 14.77
N ARG A 19 -19.04 -1.73 15.66
CA ARG A 19 -19.95 -1.98 16.79
C ARG A 19 -21.30 -2.53 16.38
N LEU A 20 -21.80 -2.19 15.19
CA LEU A 20 -23.05 -2.74 14.66
C LEU A 20 -22.97 -4.27 14.51
N ARG A 21 -21.80 -4.80 14.15
CA ARG A 21 -21.52 -6.24 14.11
C ARG A 21 -21.22 -6.78 15.51
N SER A 22 -20.21 -6.22 16.18
CA SER A 22 -19.63 -6.81 17.39
C SER A 22 -20.51 -6.69 18.64
N GLN A 23 -21.29 -5.61 18.78
CA GLN A 23 -22.13 -5.38 19.96
C GLN A 23 -23.61 -5.68 19.69
N PHE A 24 -24.11 -5.30 18.50
CA PHE A 24 -25.53 -5.47 18.17
C PHE A 24 -25.82 -6.77 17.40
N GLY A 25 -24.79 -7.51 16.99
CA GLY A 25 -24.94 -8.81 16.32
C GLY A 25 -25.69 -8.74 15.00
N PHE A 26 -25.78 -7.56 14.36
CA PHE A 26 -26.50 -7.42 13.11
C PHE A 26 -25.67 -8.08 12.00
N GLN A 27 -26.12 -9.19 11.40
CA GLN A 27 -25.34 -9.97 10.41
C GLN A 27 -25.79 -9.78 8.95
N TYR A 28 -26.84 -9.01 8.69
CA TYR A 28 -27.39 -8.85 7.34
C TYR A 28 -26.63 -7.80 6.51
N ALA A 29 -26.96 -7.68 5.22
CA ALA A 29 -26.36 -6.70 4.32
C ALA A 29 -26.65 -5.27 4.80
N VAL A 30 -25.59 -4.50 5.09
CA VAL A 30 -25.68 -3.11 5.53
C VAL A 30 -24.43 -2.36 5.14
N ALA A 31 -24.62 -1.12 4.69
CA ALA A 31 -23.58 -0.15 4.41
C ALA A 31 -23.88 1.10 5.27
N GLY A 32 -22.85 1.76 5.80
CA GLY A 32 -23.09 2.92 6.64
C GLY A 32 -21.85 3.72 6.98
N LYS A 33 -22.05 4.90 7.54
CA LYS A 33 -20.98 5.80 7.95
C LYS A 33 -21.31 6.48 9.27
N THR A 34 -20.29 6.55 10.11
CA THR A 34 -20.27 7.37 11.32
C THR A 34 -19.94 8.83 10.98
N GLY A 35 -20.61 9.76 11.64
CA GLY A 35 -20.24 11.18 11.67
C GLY A 35 -20.04 11.63 13.11
N THR A 36 -19.04 12.46 13.33
CA THR A 36 -18.78 13.09 14.63
C THR A 36 -18.37 14.53 14.34
N THR A 37 -19.06 15.51 14.92
CA THR A 37 -18.67 16.92 14.76
C THR A 37 -17.53 17.29 15.70
N ASN A 38 -16.89 18.42 15.43
CA ASN A 38 -15.83 18.96 16.28
C ASN A 38 -16.30 19.13 17.73
N ASN A 39 -15.36 19.01 18.67
CA ASN A 39 -15.62 19.11 20.11
C ASN A 39 -16.66 18.11 20.65
N ASN A 40 -17.01 17.08 19.88
CA ASN A 40 -18.00 16.07 20.25
C ASN A 40 -19.38 16.68 20.56
N ALA A 41 -19.80 17.65 19.76
CA ALA A 41 -21.14 18.25 19.91
C ALA A 41 -22.25 17.32 19.40
N ASP A 42 -21.98 16.63 18.28
CA ASP A 42 -22.94 15.79 17.59
C ASP A 42 -22.32 14.46 17.14
N GLY A 43 -23.11 13.40 17.26
CA GLY A 43 -22.84 12.11 16.65
C GLY A 43 -23.94 11.72 15.67
N TRP A 44 -23.52 11.15 14.55
CA TRP A 44 -24.40 10.67 13.49
C TRP A 44 -24.04 9.23 13.13
N PHE A 45 -25.06 8.46 12.76
CA PHE A 45 -24.86 7.22 12.04
C PHE A 45 -25.93 7.11 10.97
N LEU A 46 -25.49 7.18 9.72
CA LEU A 46 -26.34 7.06 8.54
C LEU A 46 -25.98 5.76 7.84
N GLY A 47 -26.98 5.03 7.37
CA GLY A 47 -26.74 3.79 6.67
C GLY A 47 -27.94 3.35 5.86
N TYR A 48 -27.71 2.28 5.11
CA TYR A 48 -28.76 1.65 4.34
C TYR A 48 -28.48 0.16 4.19
N THR A 49 -29.55 -0.56 3.98
CA THR A 49 -29.59 -1.95 3.50
C THR A 49 -30.11 -1.90 2.05
N PRO A 50 -30.16 -3.02 1.31
CA PRO A 50 -30.75 -3.01 -0.03
C PRO A 50 -32.20 -2.51 -0.07
N ASP A 51 -32.95 -2.63 1.05
CA ASP A 51 -34.38 -2.33 1.09
C ASP A 51 -34.76 -1.15 2.01
N LEU A 52 -33.81 -0.63 2.79
CA LEU A 52 -34.11 0.35 3.84
C LEU A 52 -32.94 1.31 4.07
N ALA A 53 -33.19 2.61 3.90
CA ALA A 53 -32.32 3.67 4.41
C ALA A 53 -32.70 4.03 5.85
N PHE A 54 -31.71 4.31 6.69
CA PHE A 54 -31.90 4.63 8.10
C PHE A 54 -30.83 5.62 8.59
N GLY A 55 -31.13 6.31 9.68
CA GLY A 55 -30.20 7.26 10.26
C GLY A 55 -30.60 7.66 11.66
N ALA A 56 -29.61 8.01 12.47
CA ALA A 56 -29.82 8.65 13.76
C ALA A 56 -28.81 9.79 13.93
N TRP A 57 -29.27 10.79 14.67
CA TRP A 57 -28.47 11.90 15.18
C TRP A 57 -28.67 11.96 16.68
N VAL A 58 -27.58 12.26 17.38
CA VAL A 58 -27.59 12.56 18.81
C VAL A 58 -26.74 13.80 19.04
N GLY A 59 -27.35 14.82 19.61
CA GLY A 59 -26.75 16.08 19.98
C GLY A 59 -27.71 16.89 20.83
N ALA A 60 -27.30 18.09 21.23
CA ALA A 60 -28.14 19.03 21.95
C ALA A 60 -28.68 20.11 21.01
N SER A 61 -29.80 20.75 21.38
CA SER A 61 -30.36 21.88 20.61
C SER A 61 -29.39 23.07 20.53
N GLN A 62 -28.50 23.20 21.52
CA GLN A 62 -27.44 24.22 21.53
C GLN A 62 -26.06 23.55 21.45
N PRO A 63 -25.21 23.91 20.46
CA PRO A 63 -23.91 23.26 20.24
C PRO A 63 -22.89 23.40 21.40
N VAL A 64 -23.12 24.33 22.34
CA VAL A 64 -22.28 24.49 23.53
C VAL A 64 -22.36 23.30 24.47
N VAL A 65 -23.51 22.61 24.48
CA VAL A 65 -23.71 21.38 25.24
C VAL A 65 -23.13 20.23 24.42
N ARG A 66 -22.08 19.60 24.94
CA ARG A 66 -21.27 18.62 24.22
C ARG A 66 -20.84 17.47 25.11
N PHE A 67 -20.49 16.36 24.48
CA PHE A 67 -19.95 15.22 25.19
C PHE A 67 -18.53 15.53 25.71
N HIS A 68 -18.23 15.06 26.92
CA HIS A 68 -16.98 15.39 27.60
C HIS A 68 -15.73 14.83 26.88
N SER A 69 -15.88 13.73 26.14
CA SER A 69 -14.79 13.06 25.42
C SER A 69 -15.23 12.46 24.10
N THR A 70 -14.27 12.19 23.21
CA THR A 70 -14.54 11.51 21.93
C THR A 70 -15.02 10.09 22.13
N SER A 71 -14.57 9.41 23.18
CA SER A 71 -15.04 8.05 23.49
C SER A 71 -16.55 8.01 23.74
N LEU A 72 -17.11 9.07 24.34
CA LEU A 72 -18.52 9.23 24.64
C LEU A 72 -19.32 9.85 23.49
N GLY A 73 -18.75 10.84 22.79
CA GLY A 73 -19.49 11.64 21.81
C GLY A 73 -19.31 11.23 20.34
N GLN A 74 -18.42 10.29 20.03
CA GLN A 74 -18.31 9.77 18.67
C GLN A 74 -19.63 9.13 18.20
N GLY A 75 -19.94 9.26 16.90
CA GLY A 75 -21.17 8.69 16.32
C GLY A 75 -21.35 7.18 16.56
N SER A 76 -20.26 6.43 16.74
CA SER A 76 -20.30 5.00 17.07
C SER A 76 -20.72 4.69 18.52
N ALA A 77 -20.64 5.67 19.42
CA ALA A 77 -21.04 5.57 20.83
C ALA A 77 -22.43 6.15 21.09
N THR A 78 -22.90 7.08 20.25
CA THR A 78 -24.14 7.82 20.44
C THR A 78 -25.25 7.39 19.47
N ALA A 79 -25.13 7.73 18.19
CA ALA A 79 -26.16 7.49 17.18
C ALA A 79 -26.23 6.03 16.70
N LEU A 80 -25.08 5.35 16.55
CA LEU A 80 -25.04 3.98 16.06
C LEU A 80 -25.88 3.01 16.90
N PRO A 81 -25.85 3.03 18.26
CA PRO A 81 -26.72 2.21 19.08
C PRO A 81 -28.21 2.30 18.76
N ILE A 82 -28.72 3.52 18.49
CA ILE A 82 -30.13 3.74 18.14
C ILE A 82 -30.47 2.96 16.85
N CYS A 83 -29.62 3.09 15.83
CA CYS A 83 -29.77 2.35 14.57
C CYS A 83 -29.66 0.83 14.78
N GLY A 84 -28.74 0.37 15.64
CA GLY A 84 -28.57 -1.06 15.95
C GLY A 84 -29.83 -1.68 16.57
N TYR A 85 -30.41 -1.03 17.58
CA TYR A 85 -31.68 -1.48 18.18
C TYR A 85 -32.84 -1.42 17.18
N PHE A 86 -32.93 -0.35 16.40
CA PHE A 86 -33.96 -0.19 15.37
C PHE A 86 -33.89 -1.31 14.33
N LEU A 87 -32.72 -1.56 13.76
CA LEU A 87 -32.51 -2.61 12.76
C LEU A 87 -32.84 -3.99 13.32
N ASN A 88 -32.39 -4.31 14.54
CA ASN A 88 -32.73 -5.59 15.18
C ASN A 88 -34.24 -5.75 15.38
N ARG A 89 -34.96 -4.68 15.70
CA ARG A 89 -36.43 -4.72 15.82
C ARG A 89 -37.11 -4.94 14.47
N VAL A 90 -36.66 -4.23 13.42
CA VAL A 90 -37.18 -4.37 12.05
C VAL A 90 -36.94 -5.80 11.55
N TYR A 91 -35.71 -6.31 11.65
CA TYR A 91 -35.33 -7.62 11.12
C TYR A 91 -35.86 -8.81 11.94
N ARG A 92 -36.37 -8.58 13.16
CA ARG A 92 -37.10 -9.62 13.91
C ARG A 92 -38.58 -9.69 13.53
N ASN A 93 -39.13 -8.64 12.91
CA ASN A 93 -40.54 -8.61 12.53
C ASN A 93 -40.79 -9.44 11.25
N PRO A 94 -41.72 -10.43 11.27
CA PRO A 94 -42.02 -11.28 10.12
C PRO A 94 -42.40 -10.52 8.85
N ARG A 95 -42.97 -9.31 8.97
CA ARG A 95 -43.35 -8.46 7.84
C ARG A 95 -42.16 -8.11 6.94
N PHE A 96 -40.95 -8.07 7.49
CA PHE A 96 -39.72 -7.72 6.78
C PHE A 96 -38.81 -8.93 6.52
N LYS A 97 -39.38 -10.14 6.48
CA LYS A 97 -38.60 -11.37 6.25
C LYS A 97 -37.71 -11.29 5.01
N LYS A 98 -38.20 -10.70 3.92
CA LYS A 98 -37.47 -10.51 2.66
C LYS A 98 -36.15 -9.73 2.83
N PHE A 99 -36.10 -8.77 3.76
CA PHE A 99 -34.91 -7.92 3.95
C PHE A 99 -33.68 -8.73 4.42
N LYS A 100 -33.89 -9.92 5.00
CA LYS A 100 -32.82 -10.83 5.41
C LYS A 100 -32.11 -11.49 4.24
N GLU A 101 -32.83 -11.64 3.13
CA GLU A 101 -32.37 -12.36 1.93
C GLU A 101 -31.72 -11.40 0.92
N SER A 102 -32.09 -10.12 0.96
CA SER A 102 -31.52 -9.10 0.09
C SER A 102 -30.01 -8.93 0.27
N ARG A 103 -29.32 -8.64 -0.83
CA ARG A 103 -27.88 -8.41 -0.90
C ARG A 103 -27.61 -7.18 -1.77
N PHE A 104 -26.47 -6.54 -1.54
CA PHE A 104 -26.01 -5.49 -2.46
C PHE A 104 -25.45 -6.12 -3.73
N GLU A 105 -25.64 -5.43 -4.85
CA GLU A 105 -24.96 -5.77 -6.09
C GLU A 105 -23.46 -5.47 -5.96
N GLN A 106 -22.64 -6.47 -6.29
CA GLN A 106 -21.19 -6.33 -6.28
C GLN A 106 -20.71 -5.48 -7.47
N PRO A 107 -19.67 -4.65 -7.30
CA PRO A 107 -19.04 -3.95 -8.41
C PRO A 107 -18.41 -4.95 -9.39
N ASP A 108 -18.30 -4.55 -10.65
CA ASP A 108 -17.60 -5.26 -11.70
C ASP A 108 -16.10 -5.38 -11.40
N SER A 109 -15.49 -6.47 -11.86
CA SER A 109 -14.07 -6.76 -11.61
C SER A 109 -13.13 -5.68 -12.15
N SER A 110 -13.50 -5.02 -13.25
CA SER A 110 -12.78 -3.86 -13.80
C SER A 110 -12.81 -2.64 -12.88
N ALA A 111 -13.96 -2.31 -12.30
CA ALA A 111 -14.05 -1.21 -11.34
C ALA A 111 -13.25 -1.48 -10.07
N LEU A 112 -13.20 -2.72 -9.60
CA LEU A 112 -12.35 -3.11 -8.46
C LEU A 112 -10.85 -2.97 -8.79
N ALA A 113 -10.43 -3.37 -9.99
CA ALA A 113 -9.04 -3.23 -10.41
C ALA A 113 -8.57 -1.76 -10.46
N ASN A 114 -9.48 -0.83 -10.79
CA ASN A 114 -9.17 0.61 -10.80
C ASN A 114 -9.09 1.25 -9.39
N LEU A 115 -9.48 0.52 -8.34
CA LEU A 115 -9.39 0.98 -6.95
C LEU A 115 -8.13 0.47 -6.25
N ASP A 116 -7.34 -0.34 -6.94
CA ASP A 116 -6.03 -0.77 -6.46
C ASP A 116 -5.07 0.43 -6.54
N CYS A 117 -5.11 1.26 -5.50
CA CYS A 117 -4.14 2.33 -5.34
C CYS A 117 -2.83 1.71 -4.83
N TYR A 118 -1.76 1.87 -5.61
CA TYR A 118 -0.42 1.67 -5.10
C TYR A 118 -0.19 2.60 -3.90
N ASP A 119 0.42 2.08 -2.84
CA ASP A 119 0.79 2.86 -1.65
C ASP A 119 1.53 4.15 -2.04
N TYR A 120 1.36 5.21 -1.24
CA TYR A 120 2.05 6.49 -1.42
C TYR A 120 3.56 6.28 -1.66
N ILE A 121 4.05 6.74 -2.82
CA ILE A 121 5.46 6.61 -3.21
C ILE A 121 6.16 7.98 -3.11
N PRO A 122 6.96 8.27 -2.04
CA PRO A 122 7.63 9.56 -1.84
C PRO A 122 8.61 9.89 -2.98
N ALA A 123 8.81 11.15 -3.36
CA ALA A 123 9.42 11.65 -4.61
C ALA A 123 10.71 10.96 -5.15
N ASP A 124 11.50 10.29 -4.31
CA ASP A 124 12.62 9.40 -4.70
C ASP A 124 12.13 8.10 -5.40
N SER A 125 10.82 7.92 -5.42
CA SER A 125 10.03 6.85 -6.00
C SER A 125 10.08 6.77 -7.50
N VAL A 126 10.38 7.85 -8.22
CA VAL A 126 10.44 7.78 -9.69
C VAL A 126 11.53 6.82 -10.13
N LEU A 127 12.68 6.82 -9.44
CA LEU A 127 13.77 5.89 -9.71
C LEU A 127 13.38 4.46 -9.35
N ILE A 128 12.73 4.28 -8.19
CA ILE A 128 12.28 2.97 -7.69
C ILE A 128 11.17 2.39 -8.56
N ASP A 129 10.19 3.20 -8.98
CA ASP A 129 9.09 2.84 -9.89
C ASP A 129 9.64 2.51 -11.28
N SER A 130 10.55 3.33 -11.81
CA SER A 130 11.22 3.05 -13.09
C SER A 130 11.99 1.74 -13.03
N PHE A 131 12.70 1.47 -11.93
CA PHE A 131 13.40 0.21 -11.71
C PHE A 131 12.43 -0.97 -11.62
N LEU A 132 11.32 -0.83 -10.88
CA LEU A 132 10.27 -1.84 -10.76
C LEU A 132 9.62 -2.16 -12.10
N ARG A 133 9.33 -1.16 -12.93
CA ARG A 133 8.82 -1.37 -14.29
C ARG A 133 9.79 -2.19 -15.12
N LEU A 134 11.09 -1.91 -15.05
CA LEU A 134 12.11 -2.70 -15.74
C LEU A 134 12.21 -4.14 -15.19
N MET A 135 11.92 -4.36 -13.90
CA MET A 135 11.86 -5.73 -13.36
C MET A 135 10.73 -6.57 -13.96
N MET A 136 9.69 -5.94 -14.51
CA MET A 136 8.56 -6.62 -15.16
C MET A 136 8.78 -6.89 -16.66
N LEU A 137 9.85 -6.34 -17.25
CA LEU A 137 10.18 -6.55 -18.66
C LEU A 137 11.09 -7.77 -18.87
N PRO A 138 11.01 -8.44 -20.05
CA PRO A 138 11.97 -9.48 -20.42
C PRO A 138 13.41 -8.94 -20.36
N GLU A 139 14.33 -9.72 -19.79
CA GLU A 139 15.69 -9.24 -19.57
C GLU A 139 16.56 -9.41 -20.83
N ASP A 140 16.91 -8.28 -21.45
CA ASP A 140 17.90 -8.19 -22.52
C ASP A 140 19.10 -7.32 -22.10
N SER A 141 20.03 -7.06 -23.03
CA SER A 141 21.21 -6.23 -22.76
C SER A 141 20.86 -4.78 -22.43
N ILE A 142 19.78 -4.23 -23.02
CA ILE A 142 19.36 -2.83 -22.84
C ILE A 142 18.66 -2.67 -21.49
N VAL A 143 17.71 -3.54 -21.19
CA VAL A 143 16.99 -3.59 -19.92
C VAL A 143 17.97 -3.79 -18.77
N ARG A 144 18.97 -4.66 -18.93
CA ARG A 144 20.00 -4.86 -17.90
C ARG A 144 20.85 -3.61 -17.68
N ALA A 145 21.29 -2.93 -18.74
CA ALA A 145 22.06 -1.69 -18.62
C ALA A 145 21.25 -0.58 -17.92
N ARG A 146 19.98 -0.41 -18.31
CA ARG A 146 19.06 0.55 -17.67
C ARG A 146 18.81 0.23 -16.19
N LYS A 147 18.68 -1.05 -15.84
CA LYS A 147 18.56 -1.46 -14.42
C LYS A 147 19.81 -1.06 -13.63
N LEU A 148 21.02 -1.26 -14.17
CA LEU A 148 22.26 -0.86 -13.52
C LEU A 148 22.34 0.66 -13.31
N GLU A 149 22.05 1.46 -14.34
CA GLU A 149 22.02 2.93 -14.23
C GLU A 149 21.07 3.41 -13.13
N LEU A 150 19.85 2.85 -13.11
CA LEU A 150 18.85 3.18 -12.09
C LEU A 150 19.25 2.70 -10.70
N ALA A 151 19.86 1.53 -10.58
CA ALA A 151 20.38 1.03 -9.31
C ALA A 151 21.43 1.98 -8.71
N ASP A 152 22.36 2.47 -9.52
CA ASP A 152 23.39 3.42 -9.07
C ASP A 152 22.79 4.76 -8.66
N MET A 153 21.80 5.27 -9.40
CA MET A 153 21.08 6.48 -9.02
C MET A 153 20.32 6.31 -7.71
N ILE A 154 19.65 5.17 -7.50
CA ILE A 154 18.94 4.85 -6.25
C ILE A 154 19.92 4.83 -5.08
N ILE A 155 21.05 4.13 -5.21
CA ILE A 155 22.08 4.04 -4.16
C ILE A 155 22.67 5.42 -3.86
N THR A 156 22.93 6.22 -4.88
CA THR A 156 23.50 7.58 -4.71
C THR A 156 22.52 8.50 -3.99
N SER A 157 21.23 8.37 -4.27
CA SER A 157 20.18 9.17 -3.65
C SER A 157 19.90 8.74 -2.20
N MET A 158 19.91 7.44 -1.91
CA MET A 158 19.45 6.89 -0.63
C MET A 158 20.59 6.48 0.32
N GLY A 159 21.84 6.48 -0.15
CA GLY A 159 23.01 5.98 0.57
C GLY A 159 23.16 4.45 0.47
N GLU A 160 24.40 3.94 0.60
CA GLU A 160 24.72 2.50 0.49
C GLU A 160 24.08 1.64 1.62
N GLU A 161 23.67 2.26 2.72
CA GLU A 161 23.11 1.58 3.89
C GLU A 161 21.78 0.86 3.59
N VAL A 162 21.04 1.32 2.58
CA VAL A 162 19.77 0.70 2.14
C VAL A 162 19.94 -0.72 1.58
N LEU A 163 21.17 -1.10 1.20
CA LEU A 163 21.48 -2.45 0.75
C LEU A 163 21.69 -3.44 1.91
N GLN A 164 21.78 -2.96 3.14
CA GLN A 164 22.13 -3.79 4.31
C GLN A 164 20.91 -4.25 5.11
N TYR A 165 19.84 -3.45 5.16
CA TYR A 165 18.72 -3.68 6.08
C TYR A 165 17.38 -3.91 5.35
N THR A 166 16.54 -4.80 5.91
CA THR A 166 15.13 -4.98 5.51
C THR A 166 14.31 -5.12 6.79
N PRO A 167 13.32 -4.25 7.06
CA PRO A 167 12.49 -4.42 8.24
C PRO A 167 11.65 -5.69 8.10
N ARG A 168 11.45 -6.39 9.22
CA ARG A 168 10.40 -7.40 9.33
C ARG A 168 9.06 -6.68 9.45
N PHE A 169 7.95 -7.33 9.08
CA PHE A 169 6.60 -6.77 8.94
C PHE A 169 6.07 -5.92 10.14
N PHE A 170 6.73 -5.95 11.30
CA PHE A 170 6.37 -5.20 12.52
C PHE A 170 7.41 -4.15 12.96
N ASP A 171 8.48 -3.95 12.21
CA ASP A 171 9.61 -3.06 12.54
C ASP A 171 9.44 -1.67 11.88
N GLN A 172 8.22 -1.12 11.91
CA GLN A 172 8.03 0.32 11.63
C GLN A 172 8.50 1.09 12.85
N ASP A 173 9.82 1.23 12.95
CA ASP A 173 10.42 2.09 13.95
C ASP A 173 9.96 3.53 13.71
N ARG A 174 9.76 4.28 14.81
CA ARG A 174 9.13 5.62 14.80
C ARG A 174 10.01 6.72 14.21
N SER A 175 11.16 6.37 13.65
CA SER A 175 12.04 7.22 12.86
C SER A 175 11.79 6.93 11.38
N GLY A 176 11.35 7.91 10.60
CA GLY A 176 11.06 7.78 9.16
C GLY A 176 12.29 7.45 8.29
N GLY A 177 12.91 6.29 8.51
CA GLY A 177 13.97 5.73 7.68
C GLY A 177 13.41 5.33 6.32
N VAL A 178 14.18 5.61 5.26
CA VAL A 178 13.82 5.26 3.89
C VAL A 178 14.36 3.85 3.60
N TYR A 179 13.47 2.91 3.26
CA TYR A 179 13.82 1.50 3.06
C TYR A 179 13.54 1.05 1.63
N LEU A 180 14.41 0.19 1.09
CA LEU A 180 14.16 -0.50 -0.18
C LEU A 180 13.39 -1.82 0.04
N PRO A 181 12.33 -2.08 -0.74
CA PRO A 181 11.71 -3.40 -0.80
C PRO A 181 12.73 -4.51 -1.04
N GLY A 182 12.59 -5.63 -0.34
CA GLY A 182 13.58 -6.72 -0.37
C GLY A 182 13.78 -7.36 -1.76
N THR A 183 12.77 -7.29 -2.64
CA THR A 183 12.85 -7.70 -4.05
C THR A 183 13.82 -6.83 -4.85
N ILE A 184 13.66 -5.51 -4.75
CA ILE A 184 14.50 -4.51 -5.42
C ILE A 184 15.95 -4.64 -4.93
N ARG A 185 16.14 -4.69 -3.61
CA ARG A 185 17.47 -4.82 -3.00
C ARG A 185 18.24 -6.03 -3.52
N ARG A 186 17.58 -7.21 -3.56
CA ARG A 186 18.21 -8.44 -4.05
C ARG A 186 18.61 -8.33 -5.51
N GLU A 187 17.78 -7.69 -6.33
CA GLU A 187 18.08 -7.51 -7.75
C GLU A 187 19.25 -6.54 -7.97
N ILE A 188 19.30 -5.43 -7.24
CA ILE A 188 20.43 -4.49 -7.27
C ILE A 188 21.74 -5.22 -6.90
N ILE A 189 21.74 -6.00 -5.81
CA ILE A 189 22.91 -6.78 -5.39
C ILE A 189 23.30 -7.80 -6.46
N ARG A 190 22.32 -8.47 -7.10
CA ARG A 190 22.57 -9.42 -8.19
C ARG A 190 23.27 -8.74 -9.36
N LEU A 191 22.76 -7.60 -9.82
CA LEU A 191 23.29 -6.83 -10.94
C LEU A 191 24.72 -6.36 -10.67
N ARG A 192 24.98 -5.77 -9.50
CA ARG A 192 26.32 -5.32 -9.10
C ARG A 192 27.33 -6.47 -9.06
N ASN A 193 26.91 -7.64 -8.55
CA ASN A 193 27.76 -8.83 -8.53
C ASN A 193 28.10 -9.37 -9.92
N ILE A 194 27.17 -9.27 -10.88
CA ILE A 194 27.39 -9.66 -12.27
C ILE A 194 28.39 -8.70 -12.92
N GLU A 195 28.16 -7.39 -12.79
CA GLU A 195 29.03 -6.36 -13.34
C GLU A 195 30.47 -6.48 -12.80
N GLN A 196 30.63 -6.68 -11.49
CA GLN A 196 31.95 -6.90 -10.88
C GLN A 196 32.65 -8.14 -11.44
N LYS A 197 31.91 -9.21 -11.79
CA LYS A 197 32.48 -10.39 -12.45
C LYS A 197 32.93 -10.06 -13.87
N GLU A 198 32.17 -9.27 -14.62
CA GLU A 198 32.52 -8.86 -15.98
C GLU A 198 33.78 -7.98 -15.99
N ILE A 199 33.85 -6.98 -15.11
CA ILE A 199 35.04 -6.14 -14.95
C ILE A 199 36.27 -7.00 -14.61
N ARG A 200 36.13 -7.97 -13.71
CA ARG A 200 37.23 -8.91 -13.37
C ARG A 200 37.67 -9.76 -14.56
N ARG A 201 36.73 -10.23 -15.39
CA ARG A 201 37.03 -11.01 -16.61
C ARG A 201 37.78 -10.16 -17.63
N GLU A 202 37.31 -8.93 -17.85
CA GLU A 202 37.93 -7.99 -18.79
C GLU A 202 39.34 -7.59 -18.34
N ASN A 203 39.52 -7.28 -17.05
CA ASN A 203 40.85 -6.99 -16.50
C ASN A 203 41.82 -8.17 -16.63
N ARG A 204 41.33 -9.42 -16.54
CA ARG A 204 42.15 -10.62 -16.80
C ARG A 204 42.57 -10.71 -18.27
N ARG A 205 41.66 -10.43 -19.21
CA ARG A 205 41.96 -10.40 -20.66
C ARG A 205 43.04 -9.36 -20.97
N ARG A 206 42.84 -8.12 -20.51
CA ARG A 206 43.83 -7.03 -20.67
C ARG A 206 45.20 -7.38 -20.10
N ARG A 207 45.26 -8.06 -18.94
CA ARG A 207 46.53 -8.56 -18.37
C ARG A 207 47.18 -9.64 -19.24
N GLN A 208 46.40 -10.57 -19.80
CA GLN A 208 46.91 -11.60 -20.70
C GLN A 208 47.44 -11.00 -22.00
N GLU A 209 46.71 -10.04 -22.58
CA GLU A 209 47.14 -9.31 -23.78
C GLU A 209 48.40 -8.50 -23.52
N LYS A 210 48.47 -7.78 -22.40
CA LYS A 210 49.68 -7.06 -21.99
C LYS A 210 50.86 -8.00 -21.79
N ARG A 211 50.65 -9.19 -21.21
CA ARG A 211 51.70 -10.25 -21.10
C ARG A 211 52.14 -10.76 -22.46
N LYS A 212 51.21 -11.05 -23.37
CA LYS A 212 51.51 -11.47 -24.75
C LYS A 212 52.30 -10.39 -25.49
N ARG A 213 51.89 -9.13 -25.38
CA ARG A 213 52.58 -7.98 -25.96
C ARG A 213 53.98 -7.80 -25.40
N ASN A 214 54.14 -7.80 -24.07
CA ASN A 214 55.45 -7.70 -23.43
C ASN A 214 56.37 -8.87 -23.79
N LEU A 215 55.82 -10.10 -23.88
CA LEU A 215 56.57 -11.28 -24.33
C LEU A 215 57.02 -11.11 -25.78
N TRP A 216 56.14 -10.63 -26.66
CA TRP A 216 56.43 -10.39 -28.06
C TRP A 216 57.50 -9.30 -28.24
N GLU A 217 57.40 -8.19 -27.50
CA GLU A 217 58.43 -7.14 -27.47
C GLU A 217 59.79 -7.65 -26.95
N ARG A 218 59.82 -8.57 -25.98
CA ARG A 218 61.08 -9.20 -25.51
C ARG A 218 61.70 -10.15 -26.54
N LEU A 219 60.88 -10.91 -27.26
CA LEU A 219 61.35 -11.91 -28.23
C LEU A 219 61.77 -11.29 -29.55
N PHE A 220 61.09 -10.24 -30.00
CA PHE A 220 61.25 -9.69 -31.35
C PHE A 220 61.51 -8.17 -31.40
N GLY A 221 61.41 -7.46 -30.26
CA GLY A 221 61.65 -6.02 -30.17
C GLY A 221 63.11 -5.66 -29.99
N LYS A 222 63.93 -5.77 -31.05
CA LYS A 222 65.24 -5.09 -31.11
C LYS A 222 65.10 -3.72 -31.79
N LYS A 223 65.60 -2.69 -31.09
CA LYS A 223 65.86 -1.33 -31.59
C LYS A 223 66.46 -1.38 -33.00
N ARG A 224 65.85 -0.66 -33.95
CA ARG A 224 66.63 -0.06 -35.05
C ARG A 224 67.62 0.91 -34.41
N ARG A 225 68.87 0.47 -34.27
CA ARG A 225 70.03 1.36 -34.13
C ARG A 225 70.42 1.75 -35.56
N ASN A 226 70.22 3.02 -35.90
CA ASN A 226 71.12 3.72 -36.81
C ASN A 226 72.25 4.30 -35.95
#